data_AF-A0AA42ZSR9-F1
#
_entry.id   AF-A0AA42ZSR9-F1
#
_cell.length_a   1.000
_cell.length_b   1.000
_cell.length_c   1.000
_cell.angle_alpha   90.00
_cell.angle_beta   90.00
_cell.angle_gamma   90.00
#
_symmetry.space_group_name_H-M   'P 1'
#
loop_
_entity.id
_entity.type
_entity.pdbx_description
1 polymer ?
#
loop_
_entity_poly.entity_id
_entity_poly.type
_entity_poly.pdbx_seq_one_letter_code
_entity_poly.pdbx_strand_id
1 'polypeptide(L)'
;MPPVPRWTFVLLLGLGALGACDRYESDIETVKATETAGATNEAFVTDLAGARGTFAWSARKDEKYGKDSGIVLVEAAVTRTGRSGRKQVILLQWLHNRQTGKVAFEDVLVNGRSRGILGAALDVLELELE
;
A
#
# COMPACT_ATOMS: atom_id res chain seq x y z
N MET A 1 17.16 -32.79 -38.27
CA MET A 1 16.73 -31.71 -37.35
C MET A 1 15.42 -32.14 -36.70
N PRO A 2 15.37 -32.40 -35.39
CA PRO A 2 14.15 -32.81 -34.71
C PRO A 2 13.18 -31.61 -34.53
N PRO A 3 11.85 -31.84 -34.54
CA PRO A 3 10.86 -30.79 -34.35
C PRO A 3 10.78 -30.34 -32.89
N VAL A 4 10.84 -29.03 -32.68
CA VAL A 4 10.68 -28.37 -31.37
C VAL A 4 9.23 -28.54 -30.86
N PRO A 5 9.03 -28.86 -29.56
CA PRO A 5 7.70 -29.07 -29.00
C PRO A 5 6.88 -27.78 -28.89
N ARG A 6 5.59 -27.94 -29.19
CA ARG A 6 4.56 -26.92 -29.49
C ARG A 6 3.89 -26.34 -28.24
N TRP A 7 4.66 -25.97 -27.21
CA TRP A 7 4.12 -25.52 -25.92
C TRP A 7 4.83 -24.26 -25.37
N THR A 8 5.05 -23.26 -26.23
CA THR A 8 5.57 -21.96 -25.80
C THR A 8 4.50 -20.89 -25.98
N PHE A 9 4.29 -20.10 -24.92
CA PHE A 9 3.43 -18.91 -24.81
C PHE A 9 1.92 -19.22 -24.82
N VAL A 10 1.16 -18.79 -23.81
CA VAL A 10 0.93 -17.37 -23.50
C VAL A 10 0.72 -17.17 -21.99
N LEU A 11 1.69 -16.52 -21.33
CA LEU A 11 1.51 -15.91 -20.00
C LEU A 11 1.20 -14.42 -20.24
N LEU A 12 -0.02 -14.12 -20.68
CA LEU A 12 -0.52 -12.75 -20.86
C LEU A 12 -1.16 -12.27 -19.54
N LEU A 13 -0.33 -11.88 -18.58
CA LEU A 13 -0.75 -11.07 -17.44
C LEU A 13 0.45 -10.24 -16.98
N GLY A 14 0.61 -9.05 -17.54
CA GLY A 14 1.60 -8.11 -17.01
C GLY A 14 2.22 -7.17 -18.04
N LEU A 15 1.41 -6.39 -18.76
CA LEU A 15 1.92 -5.20 -19.46
C LEU A 15 0.80 -4.17 -19.59
N GLY A 16 0.56 -3.44 -18.50
CA GLY A 16 -0.40 -2.35 -18.46
C GLY A 16 -0.13 -1.25 -17.43
N ALA A 17 1.02 -1.26 -16.74
CA ALA A 17 1.33 -0.29 -15.68
C ALA A 17 2.61 0.53 -15.89
N LEU A 18 3.26 0.43 -17.06
CA LEU A 18 4.60 1.02 -17.31
C LEU A 18 4.63 2.54 -17.51
N GLY A 19 3.55 3.27 -17.17
CA GLY A 19 3.53 4.74 -17.19
C GLY A 19 3.16 5.40 -15.87
N ALA A 20 2.79 4.62 -14.85
CA ALA A 20 2.36 5.13 -13.55
C ALA A 20 3.18 4.56 -12.37
N CYS A 21 4.00 3.53 -12.60
CA CYS A 21 4.84 2.92 -11.57
C CYS A 21 5.95 3.86 -11.07
N ASP A 22 6.64 4.61 -11.94
CA ASP A 22 7.79 5.44 -11.53
C ASP A 22 7.42 6.63 -10.64
N ARG A 23 6.22 7.20 -10.76
CA ARG A 23 5.90 8.49 -10.12
C ARG A 23 5.80 8.43 -8.60
N TYR A 24 5.47 7.25 -8.07
CA TYR A 24 5.21 7.06 -6.64
C TYR A 24 6.02 5.92 -6.02
N GLU A 25 6.93 5.29 -6.77
CA GLU A 25 7.76 4.20 -6.25
C GLU A 25 8.56 4.66 -5.03
N SER A 26 9.19 5.84 -5.09
CA SER A 26 9.93 6.40 -3.96
C SER A 26 9.05 6.67 -2.74
N ASP A 27 7.78 7.06 -2.91
CA ASP A 27 6.86 7.22 -1.78
C ASP A 27 6.52 5.88 -1.15
N ILE A 28 6.27 4.87 -1.98
CA ILE A 28 5.98 3.51 -1.53
C ILE A 28 7.19 2.95 -0.76
N GLU A 29 8.40 3.12 -1.27
CA GLU A 29 9.63 2.70 -0.60
C GLU A 29 9.82 3.42 0.74
N THR A 30 9.59 4.74 0.79
CA THR A 30 9.68 5.52 2.04
C THR A 30 8.67 5.03 3.08
N VAL A 31 7.42 4.80 2.67
CA VAL A 31 6.39 4.25 3.55
C VAL A 31 6.73 2.85 4.00
N LYS A 32 7.19 1.97 3.10
CA LYS A 32 7.62 0.61 3.43
C LYS A 32 8.74 0.57 4.47
N ALA A 33 9.71 1.47 4.35
CA ALA A 33 10.88 1.54 5.22
C ALA A 33 10.60 2.22 6.57
N THR A 34 9.54 3.02 6.67
CA THR A 34 9.15 3.67 7.92
C THR A 34 8.75 2.64 8.97
N GLU A 35 9.22 2.81 10.19
CA GLU A 35 8.84 1.99 11.34
C GLU A 35 7.54 2.48 11.97
N THR A 36 6.60 1.56 12.17
CA THR A 36 5.38 1.76 12.94
C THR A 36 5.27 0.65 13.99
N ALA A 37 5.03 1.01 15.25
CA ALA A 37 4.85 0.05 16.35
C ALA A 37 6.00 -0.98 16.51
N GLY A 38 7.24 -0.58 16.22
CA GLY A 38 8.44 -1.40 16.43
C GLY A 38 8.83 -2.33 15.28
N ALA A 39 8.19 -2.21 14.12
CA ALA A 39 8.57 -2.90 12.88
C ALA A 39 8.38 -1.98 11.67
N THR A 40 9.07 -2.28 10.56
CA THR A 40 8.81 -1.57 9.30
C THR A 40 7.40 -1.86 8.80
N ASN A 41 6.80 -0.91 8.08
CA ASN A 41 5.48 -1.11 7.51
C ASN A 41 5.45 -2.30 6.54
N GLU A 42 6.53 -2.56 5.79
CA GLU A 42 6.65 -3.75 4.93
C GLU A 42 6.61 -5.05 5.75
N ALA A 43 7.35 -5.12 6.86
CA ALA A 43 7.34 -6.29 7.74
C ALA A 43 5.94 -6.49 8.35
N PHE A 44 5.31 -5.42 8.82
CA PHE A 44 3.95 -5.46 9.35
C PHE A 44 2.93 -5.96 8.32
N VAL A 45 2.97 -5.46 7.09
CA VAL A 45 2.09 -5.89 5.99
C VAL A 45 2.31 -7.35 5.62
N THR A 46 3.57 -7.77 5.56
CA THR A 46 3.96 -9.16 5.28
C THR A 46 3.41 -10.11 6.34
N ASP A 47 3.58 -9.77 7.62
CA ASP A 47 3.06 -10.55 8.74
C ASP A 47 1.53 -10.58 8.76
N LEU A 48 0.89 -9.46 8.44
CA LEU A 48 -0.57 -9.36 8.36
C LEU A 48 -1.17 -10.27 7.27
N ALA A 49 -0.51 -10.33 6.10
CA ALA A 49 -0.87 -11.24 5.03
C ALA A 49 -0.71 -12.71 5.47
N GLY A 50 0.41 -13.00 6.14
CA GLY A 50 0.77 -14.35 6.58
C GLY A 50 1.02 -15.32 5.43
N ALA A 51 1.32 -16.58 5.75
CA ALA A 51 1.84 -17.58 4.79
C ALA A 51 0.93 -17.89 3.58
N ARG A 52 -0.36 -17.56 3.63
CA ARG A 52 -1.34 -17.83 2.55
C ARG A 52 -2.04 -16.57 2.04
N GLY A 53 -1.64 -15.41 2.54
CA GLY A 53 -2.14 -14.13 2.06
C GLY A 53 -1.31 -13.62 0.90
N THR A 54 -1.85 -12.60 0.23
CA THR A 54 -1.14 -11.81 -0.77
C THR A 54 -1.34 -10.35 -0.42
N PHE A 55 -0.38 -9.49 -0.78
CA PHE A 55 -0.54 -8.05 -0.64
C PHE A 55 -0.02 -7.32 -1.88
N ALA A 56 -0.55 -6.13 -2.11
CA ALA A 56 -0.12 -5.23 -3.16
C ALA A 56 -0.04 -3.80 -2.61
N TRP A 57 0.97 -3.07 -3.05
CA TRP A 57 1.17 -1.68 -2.70
C TRP A 57 0.71 -0.79 -3.86
N SER A 58 0.10 0.33 -3.52
CA SER A 58 -0.27 1.37 -4.48
C SER A 58 -0.15 2.73 -3.84
N ALA A 59 0.01 3.75 -4.65
CA ALA A 59 0.03 5.12 -4.18
C ALA A 59 -0.76 6.00 -5.13
N ARG A 60 -1.40 7.01 -4.55
CA ARG A 60 -2.11 8.04 -5.29
C ARG A 60 -1.94 9.38 -4.60
N LYS A 61 -2.22 10.43 -5.36
CA LYS A 61 -2.42 11.73 -4.75
C LYS A 61 -3.60 11.65 -3.79
N ASP A 62 -3.46 12.22 -2.60
CA ASP A 62 -4.59 12.30 -1.70
C ASP A 62 -5.58 13.38 -2.19
N GLU A 63 -6.89 13.08 -2.15
CA GLU A 63 -7.94 14.00 -2.64
C GLU A 63 -8.41 14.98 -1.56
N LYS A 64 -8.21 14.64 -0.28
CA LYS A 64 -8.56 15.47 0.89
C LYS A 64 -7.55 16.59 1.08
N TYR A 65 -6.27 16.32 0.78
CA TYR A 65 -5.22 17.33 0.82
C TYR A 65 -5.02 17.95 -0.57
N GLY A 66 -5.16 19.27 -0.67
CA GLY A 66 -5.20 20.02 -1.93
C GLY A 66 -3.99 19.77 -2.87
N LYS A 67 -4.10 20.24 -4.12
CA LYS A 67 -3.15 19.87 -5.18
C LYS A 67 -1.68 20.20 -4.89
N ASP A 68 -1.42 21.17 -4.03
CA ASP A 68 -0.08 21.68 -3.76
C ASP A 68 0.52 21.19 -2.44
N SER A 69 -0.21 20.31 -1.72
CA SER A 69 0.18 19.82 -0.39
C SER A 69 1.45 18.95 -0.39
N GLY A 70 1.83 18.36 -1.53
CA GLY A 70 2.89 17.36 -1.56
C GLY A 70 2.56 16.07 -0.80
N ILE A 71 1.31 15.89 -0.37
CA ILE A 71 0.84 14.71 0.36
C ILE A 71 0.43 13.61 -0.63
N VAL A 72 0.97 12.42 -0.40
CA VAL A 72 0.68 11.21 -1.16
C VAL A 72 0.04 10.18 -0.23
N LEU A 73 -1.09 9.62 -0.65
CA LEU A 73 -1.71 8.49 0.01
C LEU A 73 -1.10 7.20 -0.51
N VAL A 74 -0.46 6.44 0.36
CA VAL A 74 0.09 5.11 0.08
C VAL A 74 -0.79 4.06 0.74
N GLU A 75 -1.10 3.00 0.01
CA GLU A 75 -1.99 1.94 0.46
C GLU A 75 -1.35 0.57 0.31
N ALA A 76 -1.57 -0.29 1.30
CA ALA A 76 -1.30 -1.72 1.21
C ALA A 76 -2.62 -2.50 1.25
N ALA A 77 -2.95 -3.17 0.14
CA ALA A 77 -4.11 -4.02 0.02
C ALA A 77 -3.73 -5.47 0.34
N VAL A 78 -4.08 -5.94 1.53
CA VAL A 78 -3.84 -7.30 2.00
C VAL A 78 -5.07 -8.16 1.78
N THR A 79 -4.91 -9.25 1.05
CA THR A 79 -5.95 -10.27 0.84
C THR A 79 -5.57 -11.54 1.59
N ARG A 80 -6.45 -12.01 2.47
CA ARG A 80 -6.28 -13.29 3.18
C ARG A 80 -7.60 -14.00 3.40
N THR A 81 -7.53 -15.30 3.62
CA THR A 81 -8.71 -16.10 4.01
C THR A 81 -8.88 -16.04 5.52
N GLY A 82 -10.03 -15.57 5.99
CA GLY A 82 -10.40 -15.55 7.41
C GLY A 82 -10.74 -16.94 7.95
N ARG A 83 -10.91 -17.06 9.27
CA ARG A 83 -11.24 -18.34 9.94
C ARG A 83 -12.53 -18.99 9.42
N SER A 84 -13.47 -18.20 8.91
CA SER A 84 -14.71 -18.68 8.31
C SER A 84 -14.56 -19.16 6.86
N GLY A 85 -13.34 -19.28 6.32
CA GLY A 85 -13.07 -19.63 4.92
C GLY A 85 -13.36 -18.52 3.91
N ARG A 86 -13.80 -17.33 4.36
CA ARG A 86 -14.13 -16.20 3.49
C ARG A 86 -12.89 -15.35 3.24
N LYS A 87 -12.71 -14.88 2.00
CA LYS A 87 -11.71 -13.85 1.70
C LYS A 87 -12.03 -12.57 2.47
N GLN A 88 -10.98 -11.95 2.99
CA GLN A 88 -10.99 -10.66 3.64
C GLN A 88 -10.00 -9.78 2.90
N VAL A 89 -10.39 -8.54 2.63
CA VAL A 89 -9.51 -7.50 2.10
C VAL A 89 -9.31 -6.47 3.20
N ILE A 90 -8.06 -6.24 3.57
CA ILE A 90 -7.66 -5.23 4.56
C ILE A 90 -6.86 -4.20 3.78
N LEU A 91 -7.32 -2.95 3.79
CA LEU A 91 -6.61 -1.82 3.20
C LEU A 91 -6.00 -1.02 4.34
N LEU A 92 -4.68 -0.92 4.35
CA LEU A 92 -3.94 -0.06 5.25
C LEU A 92 -3.57 1.20 4.48
N GLN A 93 -3.78 2.37 5.06
CA GLN A 93 -3.55 3.67 4.41
C GLN A 93 -2.56 4.49 5.23
N TRP A 94 -1.60 5.11 4.54
CA TRP A 94 -0.64 6.05 5.10
C TRP A 94 -0.58 7.32 4.26
N LEU A 95 -0.32 8.45 4.90
CA LEU A 95 0.01 9.71 4.26
C LEU A 95 1.52 9.91 4.32
N HIS A 96 2.14 10.17 3.16
CA HIS A 96 3.52 10.59 3.04
C HIS A 96 3.58 12.06 2.63
N ASN A 97 4.16 12.90 3.48
CA ASN A 97 4.46 14.29 3.14
C ASN A 97 5.84 14.37 2.48
N ARG A 98 5.88 14.60 1.16
CA ARG A 98 7.13 14.66 0.40
C ARG A 98 8.04 15.84 0.79
N GLN A 99 7.51 16.89 1.41
CA GLN A 99 8.28 18.06 1.81
C GLN A 99 9.08 17.80 3.09
N THR A 100 8.49 17.07 4.04
CA THR A 100 9.11 16.77 5.34
C THR A 100 9.66 15.34 5.42
N GLY A 101 9.30 14.46 4.49
CA GLY A 101 9.64 13.03 4.49
C GLY A 101 8.91 12.22 5.56
N LYS A 102 7.98 12.84 6.29
CA LYS A 102 7.24 12.20 7.37
C LYS A 102 6.11 11.33 6.81
N VAL A 103 5.86 10.22 7.51
CA VAL A 103 4.82 9.25 7.17
C VAL A 103 3.90 9.08 8.37
N ALA A 104 2.59 9.26 8.15
CA ALA A 104 1.55 9.06 9.15
C ALA A 104 0.64 7.92 8.71
N PHE A 105 0.22 7.07 9.66
CA PHE A 105 -0.87 6.13 9.43
C PHE A 105 -2.18 6.92 9.31
N GLU A 106 -3.10 6.60 8.38
CA GLU A 106 -4.40 7.29 8.22
C GLU A 106 -5.57 6.41 8.66
N ASP A 107 -5.74 5.23 8.06
CA ASP A 107 -6.90 4.38 8.33
C ASP A 107 -6.66 2.90 8.00
N VAL A 108 -7.47 2.03 8.60
CA VAL A 108 -7.63 0.63 8.22
C VAL A 108 -9.05 0.42 7.72
N LEU A 109 -9.20 -0.05 6.48
CA LEU A 109 -10.49 -0.50 5.96
C LEU A 109 -10.51 -2.02 5.92
N VAL A 110 -11.51 -2.63 6.57
CA VAL A 110 -11.74 -4.08 6.50
C VAL A 110 -12.99 -4.33 5.68
N ASN A 111 -12.82 -4.95 4.50
CA ASN A 111 -13.85 -5.13 3.48
C ASN A 111 -14.56 -3.81 3.13
N GLY A 112 -13.79 -2.75 2.94
CA GLY A 112 -14.28 -1.41 2.57
C GLY A 112 -14.96 -0.64 3.71
N ARG A 113 -15.00 -1.18 4.93
CA ARG A 113 -15.49 -0.45 6.11
C ARG A 113 -14.31 0.06 6.90
N SER A 114 -14.20 1.38 7.02
CA SER A 114 -13.27 2.03 7.93
C SER A 114 -13.44 1.47 9.34
N ARG A 115 -12.31 1.15 9.96
CA ARG A 115 -12.23 0.79 11.37
C ARG A 115 -11.70 1.95 12.21
N GLY A 116 -11.49 3.12 11.61
CA GLY A 116 -11.27 4.41 12.27
C GLY A 116 -10.22 4.30 13.35
N ILE A 117 -8.95 4.22 12.97
CA ILE A 117 -7.86 4.32 13.94
C ILE A 117 -7.60 5.81 14.14
N LEU A 118 -8.33 6.41 15.08
CA LEU A 118 -8.21 7.80 15.54
C LEU A 118 -6.82 8.19 16.12
N GLY A 119 -5.75 7.45 15.80
CA GLY A 119 -4.36 7.81 16.12
C GLY A 119 -3.69 8.65 15.03
N ALA A 120 -4.14 8.54 13.79
CA ALA A 120 -3.62 9.23 12.60
C ALA A 120 -3.70 10.76 12.65
N ALA A 121 -4.86 11.27 13.07
CA ALA A 121 -5.20 12.68 12.91
C ALA A 121 -4.31 13.62 13.75
N LEU A 122 -3.67 13.12 14.81
CA LEU A 122 -2.73 13.92 15.62
C LEU A 122 -1.39 14.10 14.92
N ASP A 123 -0.82 13.02 14.39
CA ASP A 123 0.44 13.08 13.61
C ASP A 123 0.25 13.93 12.34
N VAL A 124 -0.96 13.93 11.76
CA VAL A 124 -1.28 14.74 10.58
C VAL A 124 -1.46 16.22 10.90
N LEU A 125 -2.03 16.59 12.05
CA LEU A 125 -2.01 17.99 12.48
C LEU A 125 -0.58 18.49 12.70
N GLU A 126 0.31 17.63 13.18
CA GLU A 126 1.74 17.92 13.31
C GLU A 126 2.46 18.00 11.94
N LEU A 127 1.95 17.33 10.91
CA LEU A 127 2.42 17.48 9.52
C LEU A 127 2.04 18.81 8.86
N GLU A 128 0.95 19.44 9.31
CA GLU A 128 0.43 20.70 8.75
C GLU A 128 1.00 21.96 9.44
N LEU A 129 1.62 21.82 10.62
CA LEU A 129 2.05 22.93 11.47
C LEU A 129 3.56 23.25 11.40
N GLU A 130 4.33 22.52 10.60
CA GLU A 130 5.75 22.78 10.29
C GLU A 130 5.95 23.21 8.83
#